data_AF-A0A1H7XU23-F1
#
_entry.id   AF-A0A1H7XU23-F1
#
_cell.length_a   1.000
_cell.length_b   1.000
_cell.length_c   1.000
_cell.angle_alpha   90.00
_cell.angle_beta   90.00
_cell.angle_gamma   90.00
#
_symmetry.space_group_name_H-M   'P 1'
#
loop_
_entity.id
_entity.type
_entity.pdbx_description
1 polymer ?
#
loop_
_entity_poly.entity_id
_entity_poly.type
_entity_poly.pdbx_seq_one_letter_code
_entity_poly.pdbx_strand_id
1 'polypeptide(L)'
;MAGPEEGPAGETQSQELLETQTFGSIADARVESSNPAQNFGTSSTLKADASPDYSSYLRFNVSGLKGPARSAKLRLYMTDASTTGPAVYTTGSGWQEGTLTYSNKPVPQTRLASVGAVTADTWAEWDVTAAVQADGELNLVVTSTGTDGTVFYSRETSRTDLRPQLVVTVDSTTPPPPPPTGDWTFYSAAQGVPRYVYGVSADAGGNLWVAGGEEGLFVLQKGQTQFRRFTMADGLRPYGYMPDGSAPPGVKYLKVISVAGGPAGVAFVGYEGKKPAAGMPTCEDEWDQAYYAGRTPDASIYKSGDADRVTLTATGIQVMHYDLSTGPNKVAAEPRGREKVCNIWRIAYDPKTQSVWFGGNHGFAWGSANFAGYSCAPGTWDYGCAGVKEHAHPAINAWNSDGTRWVLLTDAYWGVSVASNGDVWFGGANRSTRFRYGTNGNNYWLAQSQTEDSGYSWNRYDIWPDAVSEPTPPTREQRVDDHVSGMAVMANQSVWVGSFTRGLALLDSSGQRLRTLSTELADKKGYVGAVAADPLDDSVWVGMRWGGGVSRVRGSTVVNYGAGVIPNHLLWVPIQDVQVDRASSPRRVLFAFQGSDTAPGTIGIYTGP
;
A
#
# COMPACT_ATOMS: atom_id res chain seq x y z
N MET A 1 -17.06 -5.42 58.68
CA MET A 1 -16.06 -5.80 57.66
C MET A 1 -16.72 -6.76 56.70
N ALA A 2 -17.04 -6.28 55.51
CA ALA A 2 -17.45 -7.08 54.37
C ALA A 2 -16.60 -6.57 53.21
N GLY A 3 -15.82 -7.46 52.58
CA GLY A 3 -14.94 -7.12 51.47
C GLY A 3 -15.72 -6.77 50.20
N PRO A 4 -15.12 -6.05 49.25
CA PRO A 4 -15.78 -5.80 47.97
C PRO A 4 -15.76 -7.07 47.12
N GLU A 5 -16.93 -7.43 46.58
CA GLU A 5 -17.07 -8.45 45.54
C GLU A 5 -16.33 -7.99 44.27
N GLU A 6 -15.44 -8.84 43.77
CA GLU A 6 -14.92 -8.75 42.41
C GLU A 6 -16.07 -9.04 41.42
N GLY A 7 -16.42 -8.06 40.59
CA GLY A 7 -17.32 -8.26 39.45
C GLY A 7 -16.67 -9.19 38.40
N PRO A 8 -17.46 -9.97 37.66
CA PRO A 8 -16.90 -10.93 36.71
C PRO A 8 -16.17 -10.20 35.58
N ALA A 9 -14.98 -10.72 35.25
CA ALA A 9 -14.23 -10.35 34.06
C ALA A 9 -15.13 -10.46 32.83
N GLY A 10 -15.23 -9.37 32.06
CA GLY A 10 -15.99 -9.35 30.81
C GLY A 10 -15.40 -10.35 29.83
N GLU A 11 -16.11 -11.47 29.61
CA GLU A 11 -15.87 -12.34 28.47
C GLU A 11 -15.98 -11.50 27.20
N THR A 12 -14.89 -11.44 26.46
CA THR A 12 -14.85 -10.82 25.13
C THR A 12 -15.64 -11.73 24.21
N GLN A 13 -16.90 -11.37 23.92
CA GLN A 13 -17.69 -12.07 22.91
C GLN A 13 -16.97 -11.92 21.57
N SER A 14 -16.35 -13.00 21.10
CA SER A 14 -15.83 -13.13 19.75
C SER A 14 -17.02 -13.03 18.79
N GLN A 15 -17.15 -11.90 18.10
CA GLN A 15 -18.02 -11.83 16.93
C GLN A 15 -17.43 -12.80 15.89
N GLU A 16 -18.16 -13.87 15.55
CA GLU A 16 -17.84 -14.72 14.40
C GLU A 16 -17.87 -13.83 13.14
N LEU A 17 -16.70 -13.45 12.62
CA LEU A 17 -16.59 -12.83 11.30
C LEU A 17 -16.68 -13.96 10.27
N LEU A 18 -17.67 -13.89 9.39
CA LEU A 18 -17.81 -14.79 8.26
C LEU A 18 -17.22 -14.12 7.01
N GLU A 19 -16.37 -14.84 6.28
CA GLU A 19 -15.80 -14.39 5.00
C GLU A 19 -16.44 -15.19 3.86
N THR A 20 -16.81 -14.53 2.75
CA THR A 20 -17.39 -15.19 1.57
C THR A 20 -16.48 -15.07 0.35
N GLN A 21 -16.18 -16.20 -0.29
CA GLN A 21 -15.38 -16.32 -1.51
C GLN A 21 -16.24 -16.92 -2.63
N THR A 22 -16.00 -16.51 -3.89
CA THR A 22 -16.72 -17.03 -5.07
C THR A 22 -15.75 -17.63 -6.08
N PHE A 23 -16.00 -18.87 -6.48
CA PHE A 23 -15.19 -19.62 -7.44
C PHE A 23 -15.98 -19.84 -8.73
N GLY A 24 -15.34 -19.58 -9.89
CA GLY A 24 -15.89 -19.93 -11.19
C GLY A 24 -15.65 -21.40 -11.55
N SER A 25 -16.52 -21.96 -12.40
CA SER A 25 -16.31 -23.28 -13.00
C SER A 25 -15.02 -23.31 -13.84
N ILE A 26 -14.16 -24.29 -13.57
CA ILE A 26 -12.91 -24.52 -14.33
C ILE A 26 -13.10 -25.54 -15.45
N ALA A 27 -14.22 -26.27 -15.45
CA ALA A 27 -14.66 -27.17 -16.50
C ALA A 27 -16.16 -27.44 -16.30
N ASP A 28 -16.94 -27.40 -17.37
CA ASP A 28 -18.30 -27.93 -17.39
C ASP A 28 -18.73 -28.49 -18.75
N ALA A 29 -19.58 -29.50 -18.73
CA ALA A 29 -20.09 -30.11 -19.95
C ALA A 29 -21.41 -30.83 -19.67
N ARG A 30 -22.37 -30.70 -20.60
CA ARG A 30 -23.57 -31.52 -20.62
C ARG A 30 -23.33 -32.83 -21.38
N VAL A 31 -24.07 -33.86 -21.00
CA VAL A 31 -24.18 -35.12 -21.72
C VAL A 31 -25.64 -35.40 -22.00
N GLU A 32 -25.95 -36.02 -23.14
CA GLU A 32 -27.34 -36.33 -23.52
C GLU A 32 -27.44 -37.74 -24.11
N SER A 33 -28.49 -38.47 -23.73
CA SER A 33 -28.67 -39.86 -24.14
C SER A 33 -29.00 -40.02 -25.63
N SER A 34 -29.58 -39.00 -26.25
CA SER A 34 -29.91 -38.98 -27.68
C SER A 34 -28.67 -38.91 -28.58
N ASN A 35 -27.55 -38.38 -28.09
CA ASN A 35 -26.30 -38.23 -28.84
C ASN A 35 -25.11 -38.77 -28.01
N PRO A 36 -25.05 -40.09 -27.78
CA PRO A 36 -24.25 -40.62 -26.69
C PRO A 36 -22.73 -40.50 -26.87
N ALA A 37 -22.26 -40.35 -28.11
CA ALA A 37 -20.85 -40.18 -28.46
C ALA A 37 -20.42 -38.72 -28.64
N GLN A 38 -21.34 -37.75 -28.56
CA GLN A 38 -21.04 -36.34 -28.79
C GLN A 38 -20.54 -35.66 -27.49
N ASN A 39 -19.51 -34.82 -27.64
CA ASN A 39 -19.04 -33.92 -26.59
C ASN A 39 -19.71 -32.55 -26.70
N PHE A 40 -20.06 -31.96 -25.56
CA PHE A 40 -20.69 -30.64 -25.47
C PHE A 40 -19.92 -29.68 -24.55
N GLY A 41 -18.63 -29.88 -24.35
CA GLY A 41 -17.81 -29.00 -23.49
C GLY A 41 -17.60 -27.58 -24.06
N THR A 42 -18.10 -27.29 -25.26
CA THR A 42 -18.09 -25.94 -25.85
C THR A 42 -19.49 -25.34 -25.99
N SER A 43 -20.52 -26.05 -25.51
CA SER A 43 -21.91 -25.57 -25.52
C SER A 43 -22.06 -24.43 -24.53
N SER A 44 -22.73 -23.33 -24.91
CA SER A 44 -23.04 -22.21 -24.01
C SER A 44 -24.11 -22.51 -22.95
N THR A 45 -24.68 -23.72 -22.99
CA THR A 45 -25.76 -24.16 -22.09
C THR A 45 -25.47 -25.52 -21.47
N LEU A 46 -25.86 -25.67 -20.21
CA LEU A 46 -25.96 -26.91 -19.46
C LEU A 46 -27.43 -27.33 -19.36
N LYS A 47 -27.70 -28.62 -19.13
CA LYS A 47 -29.06 -29.18 -19.06
C LYS A 47 -29.19 -30.29 -18.02
N ALA A 48 -30.40 -30.45 -17.49
CA ALA A 48 -30.79 -31.60 -16.68
C ALA A 48 -32.24 -31.99 -16.99
N ASP A 49 -32.48 -33.25 -17.40
CA ASP A 49 -33.80 -33.81 -17.72
C ASP A 49 -33.70 -35.36 -17.69
N ALA A 50 -34.81 -36.07 -17.53
CA ALA A 50 -34.88 -37.53 -17.62
C ALA A 50 -35.38 -38.05 -18.97
N SER A 51 -35.99 -37.21 -19.82
CA SER A 51 -36.46 -37.66 -21.15
C SER A 51 -36.38 -36.57 -22.24
N PRO A 52 -35.36 -36.58 -23.13
CA PRO A 52 -34.17 -37.44 -23.08
C PRO A 52 -33.36 -37.25 -21.78
N ASP A 53 -32.51 -38.20 -21.41
CA ASP A 53 -31.66 -38.04 -20.22
C ASP A 53 -30.55 -37.02 -20.52
N TYR A 54 -30.59 -35.92 -19.78
CA TYR A 54 -29.60 -34.87 -19.72
C TYR A 54 -29.00 -34.79 -18.33
N SER A 55 -27.67 -34.73 -18.27
CA SER A 55 -26.94 -34.44 -17.04
C SER A 55 -25.79 -33.49 -17.34
N SER A 56 -25.43 -32.64 -16.38
CA SER A 56 -24.36 -31.64 -16.54
C SER A 56 -23.31 -31.78 -15.46
N TYR A 57 -22.06 -31.82 -15.87
CA TYR A 57 -20.90 -32.01 -14.99
C TYR A 57 -20.20 -30.67 -14.82
N LEU A 58 -19.80 -30.34 -13.59
CA LEU A 58 -19.08 -29.11 -13.27
C LEU A 58 -17.89 -29.42 -12.36
N ARG A 59 -16.82 -28.66 -12.56
CA ARG A 59 -15.61 -28.72 -11.73
C ARG A 59 -15.24 -27.34 -11.22
N PHE A 60 -14.85 -27.28 -9.96
CA PHE A 60 -14.32 -26.08 -9.31
C PHE A 60 -12.96 -26.40 -8.67
N ASN A 61 -12.07 -25.41 -8.64
CA ASN A 61 -10.86 -25.46 -7.81
C ASN A 61 -11.05 -24.52 -6.62
N VAL A 62 -11.33 -25.08 -5.46
CA VAL A 62 -11.47 -24.33 -4.21
C VAL A 62 -10.08 -24.16 -3.61
N SER A 63 -9.63 -22.92 -3.47
CA SER A 63 -8.35 -22.63 -2.84
C SER A 63 -8.41 -21.33 -2.06
N GLY A 64 -7.60 -21.22 -0.99
CA GLY A 64 -7.49 -20.01 -0.19
C GLY A 64 -8.53 -19.89 0.92
N LEU A 65 -9.20 -20.98 1.33
CA LEU A 65 -10.10 -20.95 2.48
C LEU A 65 -9.31 -20.64 3.77
N LYS A 66 -9.83 -19.72 4.59
CA LYS A 66 -9.19 -19.22 5.82
C LYS A 66 -9.68 -19.90 7.09
N GLY A 67 -10.53 -20.90 6.93
CA GLY A 67 -11.15 -21.70 7.99
C GLY A 67 -12.05 -22.77 7.38
N PRO A 68 -12.70 -23.60 8.20
CA PRO A 68 -13.68 -24.57 7.71
C PRO A 68 -14.83 -23.84 6.99
N ALA A 69 -15.32 -24.42 5.89
CA ALA A 69 -16.50 -23.90 5.23
C ALA A 69 -17.73 -24.09 6.12
N ARG A 70 -18.42 -23.00 6.42
CA ARG A 70 -19.72 -22.99 7.09
C ARG A 70 -20.87 -23.16 6.12
N SER A 71 -20.69 -22.66 4.90
CA SER A 71 -21.67 -22.78 3.83
C SER A 71 -20.94 -22.85 2.49
N ALA A 72 -21.39 -23.70 1.58
CA ALA A 72 -21.00 -23.66 0.16
C ALA A 72 -22.24 -23.82 -0.70
N LYS A 73 -22.46 -22.88 -1.62
CA LYS A 73 -23.63 -22.86 -2.51
C LYS A 73 -23.18 -22.93 -3.96
N LEU A 74 -23.64 -23.95 -4.68
CA LEU A 74 -23.58 -23.96 -6.14
C LEU A 74 -24.70 -23.05 -6.66
N ARG A 75 -24.36 -22.03 -7.45
CA ARG A 75 -25.32 -21.13 -8.11
C ARG A 75 -25.26 -21.34 -9.61
N LEU A 76 -26.39 -21.69 -10.22
CA LEU A 76 -26.56 -21.79 -11.67
C LEU A 76 -27.68 -20.87 -12.12
N TYR A 77 -27.45 -20.11 -13.19
CA TYR A 77 -28.46 -19.21 -13.74
C TYR A 77 -29.38 -19.96 -14.70
N MET A 78 -30.66 -20.03 -14.36
CA MET A 78 -31.70 -20.74 -15.11
C MET A 78 -32.16 -19.92 -16.31
N THR A 79 -32.14 -20.51 -17.50
CA THR A 79 -32.75 -19.93 -18.71
C THR A 79 -34.09 -20.55 -19.05
N ASP A 80 -34.46 -21.65 -18.39
CA ASP A 80 -35.73 -22.34 -18.54
C ASP A 80 -36.28 -22.75 -17.17
N ALA A 81 -37.59 -22.60 -16.97
CA ALA A 81 -38.23 -22.87 -15.70
C ALA A 81 -38.40 -24.39 -15.48
N SER A 82 -38.43 -24.83 -14.23
CA SER A 82 -38.78 -26.21 -13.89
C SER A 82 -39.61 -26.24 -12.61
N THR A 83 -40.68 -27.03 -12.62
CA THR A 83 -41.53 -27.28 -11.46
C THR A 83 -40.95 -28.36 -10.54
N THR A 84 -40.05 -29.20 -11.06
CA THR A 84 -39.28 -30.19 -10.30
C THR A 84 -37.79 -30.03 -10.57
N GLY A 85 -37.16 -29.07 -9.88
CA GLY A 85 -35.76 -28.75 -10.07
C GLY A 85 -34.79 -29.93 -9.90
N PRO A 86 -33.62 -29.90 -10.56
CA PRO A 86 -32.69 -31.01 -10.54
C PRO A 86 -31.97 -31.16 -9.20
N ALA A 87 -31.37 -32.33 -9.02
CA ALA A 87 -30.54 -32.66 -7.87
C ALA A 87 -29.05 -32.59 -8.24
N VAL A 88 -28.23 -32.24 -7.25
CA VAL A 88 -26.78 -32.18 -7.34
C VAL A 88 -26.17 -33.33 -6.57
N TYR A 89 -25.23 -34.01 -7.20
CA TYR A 89 -24.44 -35.09 -6.64
C TYR A 89 -22.95 -34.79 -6.79
N THR A 90 -22.11 -35.39 -5.95
CA THR A 90 -20.69 -35.52 -6.25
C THR A 90 -20.48 -36.53 -7.38
N THR A 91 -19.32 -36.45 -8.05
CA THR A 91 -18.94 -37.39 -9.10
C THR A 91 -17.41 -37.59 -9.13
N GLY A 92 -16.93 -38.62 -9.81
CA GLY A 92 -15.49 -38.90 -9.90
C GLY A 92 -14.73 -37.83 -10.69
N SER A 93 -13.46 -37.56 -10.37
CA SER A 93 -12.62 -36.52 -11.00
C SER A 93 -11.95 -36.93 -12.32
N GLY A 94 -12.13 -38.18 -12.76
CA GLY A 94 -11.43 -38.72 -13.94
C GLY A 94 -11.90 -38.19 -15.30
N TRP A 95 -12.97 -37.40 -15.35
CA TRP A 95 -13.46 -36.84 -16.62
C TRP A 95 -12.65 -35.63 -17.07
N GLN A 96 -12.73 -35.33 -18.37
CA GLN A 96 -12.15 -34.14 -18.98
C GLN A 96 -13.21 -33.48 -19.85
N GLU A 97 -13.33 -32.16 -19.75
CA GLU A 97 -14.36 -31.36 -20.42
C GLU A 97 -14.42 -31.63 -21.93
N GLY A 98 -13.26 -31.64 -22.60
CA GLY A 98 -13.18 -31.82 -24.06
C GLY A 98 -13.39 -33.26 -24.55
N THR A 99 -13.51 -34.25 -23.66
CA THR A 99 -13.73 -35.67 -24.03
C THR A 99 -14.93 -36.31 -23.33
N LEU A 100 -15.64 -35.57 -22.48
CA LEU A 100 -16.84 -36.06 -21.81
C LEU A 100 -17.97 -36.29 -22.81
N THR A 101 -18.58 -37.48 -22.75
CA THR A 101 -19.69 -37.93 -23.57
C THR A 101 -20.66 -38.69 -22.69
N TYR A 102 -21.89 -38.93 -23.14
CA TYR A 102 -22.83 -39.74 -22.37
C TYR A 102 -22.32 -41.17 -22.13
N SER A 103 -21.54 -41.71 -23.08
CA SER A 103 -20.95 -43.06 -23.02
C SER A 103 -19.84 -43.22 -21.98
N ASN A 104 -19.09 -42.15 -21.66
CA ASN A 104 -17.97 -42.21 -20.71
C ASN A 104 -18.20 -41.36 -19.44
N LYS A 105 -19.44 -40.87 -19.23
CA LYS A 105 -19.78 -40.03 -18.09
C LYS A 105 -19.52 -40.76 -16.76
N PRO A 106 -18.86 -40.14 -15.78
CA PRO A 106 -18.72 -40.74 -14.46
C PRO A 106 -20.08 -40.84 -13.76
N VAL A 107 -20.27 -41.89 -12.96
CA VAL A 107 -21.54 -42.10 -12.25
C VAL A 107 -21.76 -41.03 -11.16
N PRO A 108 -22.99 -40.55 -10.95
CA PRO A 108 -23.33 -39.79 -9.75
C PRO A 108 -23.03 -40.60 -8.49
N GLN A 109 -22.47 -39.95 -7.48
CA GLN A 109 -22.09 -40.56 -6.21
C GLN A 109 -23.02 -40.07 -5.09
N THR A 110 -22.53 -39.21 -4.19
CA THR A 110 -23.28 -38.75 -3.03
C THR A 110 -24.23 -37.63 -3.42
N ARG A 111 -25.51 -37.77 -3.09
CA ARG A 111 -26.49 -36.69 -3.25
C ARG A 111 -26.23 -35.58 -2.24
N LEU A 112 -26.10 -34.34 -2.71
CA LEU A 112 -25.85 -33.18 -1.86
C LEU A 112 -27.15 -32.42 -1.57
N ALA A 113 -27.86 -32.00 -2.62
CA ALA A 113 -29.07 -31.21 -2.49
C ALA A 113 -29.98 -31.36 -3.71
N SER A 114 -31.20 -30.85 -3.59
CA SER A 114 -32.11 -30.57 -4.69
C SER A 114 -32.78 -29.23 -4.46
N VAL A 115 -33.17 -28.58 -5.55
CA VAL A 115 -34.02 -27.40 -5.50
C VAL A 115 -35.45 -27.78 -5.88
N GLY A 116 -36.41 -27.03 -5.35
CA GLY A 116 -37.83 -27.18 -5.70
C GLY A 116 -38.13 -26.57 -7.07
N ALA A 117 -39.33 -26.01 -7.22
CA ALA A 117 -39.66 -25.24 -8.42
C ALA A 117 -38.74 -24.00 -8.53
N VAL A 118 -38.23 -23.75 -9.73
CA VAL A 118 -37.40 -22.58 -10.05
C VAL A 118 -37.92 -21.92 -11.33
N THR A 119 -38.01 -20.59 -11.33
CA THR A 119 -38.44 -19.83 -12.50
C THR A 119 -37.26 -19.53 -13.43
N ALA A 120 -37.53 -19.37 -14.72
CA ALA A 120 -36.55 -18.86 -15.67
C ALA A 120 -36.03 -17.47 -15.26
N ASP A 121 -34.84 -17.13 -15.74
CA ASP A 121 -34.15 -15.86 -15.50
C ASP A 121 -33.79 -15.60 -14.03
N THR A 122 -33.58 -16.66 -13.25
CA THR A 122 -33.19 -16.59 -11.84
C THR A 122 -32.01 -17.49 -11.49
N TRP A 123 -31.35 -17.20 -10.38
CA TRP A 123 -30.33 -18.10 -9.81
C TRP A 123 -31.00 -19.22 -9.03
N ALA A 124 -30.66 -20.47 -9.35
CA ALA A 124 -30.90 -21.61 -8.48
C ALA A 124 -29.68 -21.85 -7.59
N GLU A 125 -29.91 -22.14 -6.31
CA GLU A 125 -28.86 -22.38 -5.33
C GLU A 125 -29.01 -23.75 -4.68
N TRP A 126 -27.96 -24.58 -4.77
CA TRP A 126 -27.87 -25.85 -4.06
C TRP A 126 -26.85 -25.74 -2.94
N ASP A 127 -27.26 -26.15 -1.73
CA ASP A 127 -26.33 -26.34 -0.63
C ASP A 127 -25.43 -27.56 -0.92
N VAL A 128 -24.15 -27.28 -1.17
CA VAL A 128 -23.11 -28.28 -1.42
C VAL A 128 -22.05 -28.26 -0.33
N THR A 129 -22.36 -27.67 0.83
CA THR A 129 -21.42 -27.51 1.98
C THR A 129 -20.78 -28.82 2.37
N ALA A 130 -21.54 -29.92 2.36
CA ALA A 130 -21.04 -31.24 2.71
C ALA A 130 -19.87 -31.72 1.82
N ALA A 131 -19.73 -31.19 0.61
CA ALA A 131 -18.67 -31.54 -0.34
C ALA A 131 -17.46 -30.57 -0.32
N VAL A 132 -17.53 -29.46 0.43
CA VAL A 132 -16.47 -28.44 0.50
C VAL A 132 -15.98 -28.35 1.95
N GLN A 133 -15.05 -29.23 2.34
CA GLN A 133 -14.53 -29.25 3.71
C GLN A 133 -13.14 -28.59 3.83
N ALA A 134 -12.41 -28.46 2.73
CA ALA A 134 -11.09 -27.83 2.64
C ALA A 134 -10.80 -27.42 1.19
N ASP A 135 -9.65 -26.77 0.97
CA ASP A 135 -9.10 -26.53 -0.35
C ASP A 135 -8.98 -27.84 -1.14
N GLY A 136 -9.34 -27.81 -2.42
CA GLY A 136 -9.32 -28.96 -3.31
C GLY A 136 -10.22 -28.85 -4.53
N GLU A 137 -10.14 -29.87 -5.38
CA GLU A 137 -10.98 -29.99 -6.57
C GLU A 137 -12.37 -30.52 -6.17
N LEU A 138 -13.43 -29.79 -6.56
CA LEU A 138 -14.81 -30.21 -6.37
C LEU A 138 -15.42 -30.62 -7.72
N ASN A 139 -15.89 -31.86 -7.82
CA ASN A 139 -16.56 -32.39 -9.01
C ASN A 139 -18.03 -32.70 -8.70
N LEU A 140 -18.91 -32.08 -9.47
CA LEU A 140 -20.36 -32.17 -9.30
C LEU A 140 -21.03 -32.67 -10.58
N VAL A 141 -22.18 -33.31 -10.42
CA VAL A 141 -23.12 -33.59 -11.50
C VAL A 141 -24.52 -33.12 -11.11
N VAL A 142 -25.13 -32.35 -12.00
CA VAL A 142 -26.52 -31.89 -11.94
C VAL A 142 -27.34 -32.83 -12.82
N THR A 143 -28.32 -33.50 -12.24
CA THR A 143 -29.17 -34.47 -12.97
C THR A 143 -30.62 -34.32 -12.52
N SER A 144 -31.55 -34.62 -13.41
CA SER A 144 -32.97 -34.43 -13.13
C SER A 144 -33.51 -35.44 -12.12
N THR A 145 -34.59 -35.04 -11.43
CA THR A 145 -35.41 -35.95 -10.61
C THR A 145 -36.75 -36.31 -11.26
N GLY A 146 -37.02 -35.78 -12.47
CA GLY A 146 -38.24 -36.00 -13.23
C GLY A 146 -38.07 -35.66 -14.72
N THR A 147 -39.17 -35.63 -15.47
CA THR A 147 -39.18 -35.32 -16.93
C THR A 147 -39.43 -33.85 -17.24
N ASP A 148 -39.45 -32.98 -16.22
CA ASP A 148 -39.58 -31.53 -16.36
C ASP A 148 -38.20 -30.91 -16.28
N GLY A 149 -37.47 -31.01 -17.39
CA GLY A 149 -36.09 -30.59 -17.50
C GLY A 149 -35.86 -29.09 -17.37
N THR A 150 -34.60 -28.69 -17.33
CA THR A 150 -34.21 -27.29 -17.28
C THR A 150 -32.88 -27.05 -18.01
N VAL A 151 -32.61 -25.77 -18.29
CA VAL A 151 -31.43 -25.27 -19.00
C VAL A 151 -30.78 -24.17 -18.17
N PHE A 152 -29.45 -24.20 -18.12
CA PHE A 152 -28.63 -23.20 -17.44
C PHE A 152 -27.57 -22.64 -18.38
N TYR A 153 -27.00 -21.50 -18.04
CA TYR A 153 -25.76 -21.06 -18.68
C TYR A 153 -24.56 -21.92 -18.26
N SER A 154 -23.71 -22.24 -19.24
CA SER A 154 -22.40 -22.85 -19.02
C SER A 154 -21.33 -21.77 -18.79
N ARG A 155 -20.07 -22.16 -18.55
CA ARG A 155 -18.95 -21.21 -18.49
C ARG A 155 -18.61 -20.56 -19.86
N GLU A 156 -19.06 -21.12 -20.97
CA GLU A 156 -18.85 -20.64 -22.35
C GLU A 156 -19.82 -19.53 -22.75
N THR A 157 -20.84 -19.25 -21.94
CA THR A 157 -21.75 -18.13 -22.20
C THR A 157 -20.97 -16.81 -22.31
N SER A 158 -21.42 -15.93 -23.21
CA SER A 158 -20.88 -14.57 -23.33
C SER A 158 -21.26 -13.66 -22.15
N ARG A 159 -22.29 -14.06 -21.38
CA ARG A 159 -22.74 -13.39 -20.16
C ARG A 159 -21.90 -13.81 -18.95
N THR A 160 -20.72 -13.22 -18.83
CA THR A 160 -19.73 -13.57 -17.78
C THR A 160 -20.26 -13.41 -16.36
N ASP A 161 -21.23 -12.52 -16.15
CA ASP A 161 -21.94 -12.28 -14.90
C ASP A 161 -22.88 -13.42 -14.47
N LEU A 162 -23.29 -14.27 -15.41
CA LEU A 162 -24.29 -15.34 -15.21
C LEU A 162 -23.71 -16.76 -15.30
N ARG A 163 -22.38 -16.88 -15.35
CA ARG A 163 -21.67 -18.17 -15.40
C ARG A 163 -21.83 -18.95 -14.08
N PRO A 164 -21.67 -20.29 -14.09
CA PRO A 164 -21.72 -21.10 -12.87
C PRO A 164 -20.76 -20.59 -11.77
N GLN A 165 -21.28 -20.50 -10.54
CA GLN A 165 -20.53 -20.04 -9.36
C GLN A 165 -20.62 -21.05 -8.22
N LEU A 166 -19.53 -21.19 -7.48
CA LEU A 166 -19.52 -21.79 -6.15
C LEU A 166 -19.21 -20.70 -5.13
N VAL A 167 -20.17 -20.40 -4.26
CA VAL A 167 -20.03 -19.37 -3.22
C VAL A 167 -19.79 -20.04 -1.88
N VAL A 168 -18.62 -19.85 -1.29
CA VAL A 168 -18.20 -20.49 -0.03
C VAL A 168 -18.06 -19.43 1.06
N THR A 169 -18.69 -19.67 2.20
CA THR A 169 -18.57 -18.86 3.42
C THR A 169 -17.80 -19.66 4.47
N VAL A 170 -16.75 -19.07 5.06
CA VAL A 170 -15.89 -19.70 6.09
C VAL A 170 -15.95 -18.91 7.39
N ASP A 171 -15.65 -19.58 8.50
CA ASP A 171 -15.23 -18.87 9.71
C ASP A 171 -13.89 -18.21 9.44
N SER A 172 -13.80 -16.90 9.66
CA SER A 172 -12.49 -16.32 9.86
C SER A 172 -12.07 -16.62 11.31
N THR A 173 -11.18 -17.59 11.52
CA THR A 173 -10.43 -17.57 12.78
C THR A 173 -9.43 -16.43 12.64
N THR A 174 -9.64 -15.32 13.36
CA THR A 174 -8.61 -14.30 13.47
C THR A 174 -7.45 -14.92 14.25
N PRO A 175 -6.26 -15.14 13.66
CA PRO A 175 -5.14 -15.63 14.42
C PRO A 175 -4.86 -14.69 15.60
N PRO A 176 -4.44 -15.25 16.76
CA PRO A 176 -4.20 -14.47 17.95
C PRO A 176 -3.14 -13.40 17.69
N PRO A 177 -3.13 -12.32 18.49
CA PRO A 177 -2.06 -11.35 18.43
C PRO A 177 -0.71 -12.05 18.68
N PRO A 178 0.35 -11.63 17.99
CA PRO A 178 1.66 -12.25 18.11
C PRO A 178 2.18 -12.14 19.56
N PRO A 179 2.78 -13.20 20.13
CA PRO A 179 3.35 -13.13 21.47
C PRO A 179 4.55 -12.17 21.51
N PRO A 180 4.71 -11.39 22.58
CA PRO A 180 5.85 -10.49 22.70
C PRO A 180 7.16 -11.25 22.98
N THR A 181 8.27 -10.72 22.46
CA THR A 181 9.64 -11.13 22.79
C THR A 181 10.30 -10.00 23.58
N GLY A 182 10.26 -10.10 24.92
CA GLY A 182 10.57 -8.96 25.79
C GLY A 182 9.59 -7.81 25.54
N ASP A 183 10.12 -6.62 25.27
CA ASP A 183 9.33 -5.41 24.98
C ASP A 183 8.88 -5.29 23.52
N TRP A 184 9.12 -6.31 22.70
CA TRP A 184 8.88 -6.29 21.25
C TRP A 184 7.72 -7.17 20.84
N THR A 185 6.93 -6.71 19.88
CA THR A 185 5.87 -7.49 19.22
C THR A 185 6.05 -7.39 17.71
N PHE A 186 5.89 -8.50 16.97
CA PHE A 186 6.09 -8.55 15.52
C PHE A 186 4.83 -9.04 14.80
N TYR A 187 4.23 -8.17 13.99
CA TYR A 187 3.09 -8.50 13.13
C TYR A 187 3.58 -8.93 11.75
N SER A 188 3.09 -10.06 11.26
CA SER A 188 3.52 -10.65 9.99
C SER A 188 2.32 -10.93 9.07
N ALA A 189 2.54 -11.64 7.97
CA ALA A 189 1.48 -12.06 7.04
C ALA A 189 0.33 -12.81 7.75
N ALA A 190 0.60 -13.48 8.89
CA ALA A 190 -0.45 -14.11 9.70
C ALA A 190 -1.51 -13.09 10.20
N GLN A 191 -1.11 -11.84 10.43
CA GLN A 191 -2.02 -10.76 10.81
C GLN A 191 -2.52 -9.93 9.62
N GLY A 192 -2.25 -10.35 8.38
CA GLY A 192 -2.62 -9.60 7.18
C GLY A 192 -1.64 -8.48 6.81
N VAL A 193 -0.42 -8.47 7.36
CA VAL A 193 0.64 -7.55 6.92
C VAL A 193 1.04 -7.87 5.47
N PRO A 194 1.24 -6.87 4.60
CA PRO A 194 1.63 -7.08 3.21
C PRO A 194 2.99 -7.75 3.06
N ARG A 195 3.25 -8.34 1.88
CA ARG A 195 4.56 -8.90 1.52
C ARG A 195 5.66 -7.85 1.61
N TYR A 196 5.35 -6.60 1.23
CA TYR A 196 6.28 -5.48 1.36
C TYR A 196 5.73 -4.38 2.29
N VAL A 197 6.54 -3.92 3.23
CA VAL A 197 6.19 -2.83 4.17
C VAL A 197 7.13 -1.65 3.94
N TYR A 198 6.66 -0.63 3.23
CA TYR A 198 7.46 0.55 2.89
C TYR A 198 7.37 1.68 3.94
N GLY A 199 6.33 1.67 4.77
CA GLY A 199 6.10 2.68 5.79
C GLY A 199 5.08 2.22 6.81
N VAL A 200 5.18 2.74 8.04
CA VAL A 200 4.24 2.44 9.13
C VAL A 200 4.06 3.66 9.99
N SER A 201 2.81 4.04 10.28
CA SER A 201 2.52 5.21 11.10
C SER A 201 1.23 5.01 11.90
N ALA A 202 1.18 5.56 13.11
CA ALA A 202 -0.04 5.57 13.90
C ALA A 202 -0.81 6.89 13.70
N ASP A 203 -2.13 6.82 13.55
CA ASP A 203 -2.97 8.01 13.67
C ASP A 203 -3.24 8.38 15.13
N ALA A 204 -3.84 9.55 15.35
CA ALA A 204 -4.17 10.02 16.70
C ALA A 204 -5.22 9.14 17.44
N GLY A 205 -5.89 8.23 16.74
CA GLY A 205 -6.80 7.23 17.33
C GLY A 205 -6.09 5.95 17.78
N GLY A 206 -4.80 5.80 17.45
CA GLY A 206 -3.99 4.62 17.72
C GLY A 206 -4.13 3.51 16.66
N ASN A 207 -4.79 3.76 15.53
CA ASN A 207 -4.79 2.82 14.42
C ASN A 207 -3.41 2.81 13.76
N LEU A 208 -2.94 1.63 13.34
CA LEU A 208 -1.68 1.50 12.61
C LEU A 208 -1.96 1.44 11.12
N TRP A 209 -1.42 2.40 10.38
CA TRP A 209 -1.48 2.47 8.92
C TRP A 209 -0.16 2.02 8.31
N VAL A 210 -0.23 1.30 7.19
CA VAL A 210 0.92 0.65 6.57
C VAL A 210 0.89 0.86 5.06
N ALA A 211 2.02 1.31 4.52
CA ALA A 211 2.26 1.41 3.09
C ALA A 211 2.71 0.04 2.54
N GLY A 212 1.82 -0.66 1.85
CA GLY A 212 1.98 -2.05 1.43
C GLY A 212 2.51 -2.26 0.01
N GLY A 213 3.05 -1.22 -0.63
CA GLY A 213 3.50 -1.28 -2.02
C GLY A 213 2.35 -1.52 -2.99
N GLU A 214 2.56 -2.42 -3.96
CA GLU A 214 1.58 -2.78 -4.97
C GLU A 214 0.32 -3.47 -4.40
N GLU A 215 0.38 -3.98 -3.17
CA GLU A 215 -0.79 -4.58 -2.52
C GLU A 215 -1.78 -3.54 -1.96
N GLY A 216 -1.33 -2.29 -1.79
CA GLY A 216 -2.17 -1.16 -1.40
C GLY A 216 -1.89 -0.61 0.00
N LEU A 217 -2.90 0.04 0.59
CA LEU A 217 -2.87 0.62 1.93
C LEU A 217 -3.46 -0.37 2.93
N PHE A 218 -2.85 -0.50 4.09
CA PHE A 218 -3.34 -1.40 5.14
C PHE A 218 -3.60 -0.64 6.44
N VAL A 219 -4.60 -1.07 7.21
CA VAL A 219 -4.89 -0.53 8.55
C VAL A 219 -5.17 -1.64 9.55
N LEU A 220 -4.51 -1.58 10.71
CA LEU A 220 -4.91 -2.30 11.90
C LEU A 220 -5.60 -1.30 12.84
N GLN A 221 -6.92 -1.40 12.93
CA GLN A 221 -7.67 -0.57 13.86
C GLN A 221 -7.33 -0.94 15.30
N LYS A 222 -7.30 0.05 16.19
CA LYS A 222 -7.02 -0.19 17.61
C LYS A 222 -7.99 -1.24 18.18
N GLY A 223 -7.45 -2.27 18.82
CA GLY A 223 -8.20 -3.38 19.40
C GLY A 223 -8.54 -4.52 18.43
N GLN A 224 -8.25 -4.36 17.13
CA GLN A 224 -8.36 -5.44 16.15
C GLN A 224 -7.06 -6.25 16.08
N THR A 225 -7.14 -7.44 15.48
CA THR A 225 -6.01 -8.39 15.35
C THR A 225 -5.58 -8.60 13.90
N GLN A 226 -6.34 -8.07 12.93
CA GLN A 226 -6.10 -8.22 11.50
C GLN A 226 -6.01 -6.88 10.79
N PHE A 227 -5.05 -6.76 9.87
CA PHE A 227 -4.96 -5.64 8.96
C PHE A 227 -6.03 -5.75 7.87
N ARG A 228 -6.76 -4.66 7.64
CA ARG A 228 -7.66 -4.49 6.49
C ARG A 228 -6.88 -3.86 5.35
N ARG A 229 -7.05 -4.37 4.13
CA ARG A 229 -6.39 -3.91 2.91
C ARG A 229 -7.31 -3.04 2.06
N PHE A 230 -6.77 -1.99 1.47
CA PHE A 230 -7.45 -1.09 0.53
C PHE A 230 -6.61 -0.87 -0.73
N THR A 231 -7.27 -0.76 -1.87
CA THR A 231 -6.70 -0.66 -3.21
C THR A 231 -7.38 0.44 -4.03
N MET A 232 -7.05 0.55 -5.32
CA MET A 232 -7.79 1.41 -6.24
C MET A 232 -9.28 1.04 -6.36
N ALA A 233 -9.66 -0.22 -6.11
CA ALA A 233 -11.07 -0.63 -6.09
C ALA A 233 -11.84 0.00 -4.91
N ASP A 234 -11.13 0.37 -3.84
CA ASP A 234 -11.66 1.04 -2.66
C ASP A 234 -11.58 2.57 -2.75
N GLY A 235 -11.06 3.10 -3.87
CA GLY A 235 -10.98 4.52 -4.16
C GLY A 235 -9.59 5.15 -4.03
N LEU A 236 -8.53 4.40 -3.69
CA LEU A 236 -7.16 4.93 -3.73
C LEU A 236 -6.83 5.47 -5.12
N ARG A 237 -6.15 6.62 -5.18
CA ARG A 237 -5.89 7.32 -6.42
C ARG A 237 -4.39 7.66 -6.57
N PRO A 238 -3.59 6.72 -7.09
CA PRO A 238 -2.15 6.93 -7.32
C PRO A 238 -1.87 7.72 -8.62
N TYR A 239 -2.67 8.76 -8.89
CA TYR A 239 -2.55 9.59 -10.09
C TYR A 239 -3.34 10.91 -10.04
N GLY A 240 -2.74 11.97 -10.59
CA GLY A 240 -3.33 13.30 -10.71
C GLY A 240 -4.52 13.43 -11.66
N TYR A 241 -4.89 14.67 -11.95
CA TYR A 241 -5.96 15.03 -12.88
C TYR A 241 -5.38 15.55 -14.20
N MET A 242 -6.06 15.23 -15.30
CA MET A 242 -5.84 15.92 -16.57
C MET A 242 -6.40 17.35 -16.50
N PRO A 243 -5.97 18.28 -17.37
CA PRO A 243 -6.48 19.64 -17.37
C PRO A 243 -8.01 19.74 -17.49
N ASP A 244 -8.66 18.79 -18.17
CA ASP A 244 -10.12 18.74 -18.28
C ASP A 244 -10.83 18.13 -17.05
N GLY A 245 -10.08 17.78 -16.01
CA GLY A 245 -10.57 17.12 -14.79
C GLY A 245 -10.71 15.60 -14.91
N SER A 246 -10.41 15.01 -16.07
CA SER A 246 -10.47 13.56 -16.27
C SER A 246 -9.29 12.84 -15.59
N ALA A 247 -9.42 11.51 -15.45
CA ALA A 247 -8.27 10.67 -15.13
C ALA A 247 -7.33 10.60 -16.35
N PRO A 248 -6.00 10.50 -16.15
CA PRO A 248 -5.08 10.34 -17.27
C PRO A 248 -5.46 9.10 -18.09
N PRO A 249 -5.26 9.07 -19.42
CA PRO A 249 -5.41 7.83 -20.19
C PRO A 249 -4.40 6.75 -19.77
N GLY A 250 -4.61 5.51 -20.21
CA GLY A 250 -3.69 4.39 -20.00
C GLY A 250 -3.84 3.64 -18.65
N VAL A 251 -3.02 2.60 -18.47
CA VAL A 251 -3.07 1.72 -17.30
C VAL A 251 -2.51 2.43 -16.06
N LYS A 252 -3.31 2.47 -15.00
CA LYS A 252 -2.94 3.03 -13.68
C LYS A 252 -2.03 2.07 -12.93
N TYR A 253 -1.16 2.65 -12.11
CA TYR A 253 -0.21 1.90 -11.31
C TYR A 253 -0.42 2.24 -9.83
N LEU A 254 -0.71 1.22 -9.03
CA LEU A 254 -0.80 1.34 -7.59
C LEU A 254 0.52 0.89 -6.98
N LYS A 255 1.14 1.77 -6.20
CA LYS A 255 2.20 1.39 -5.27
C LYS A 255 2.29 2.37 -4.11
N VAL A 256 1.82 1.95 -2.94
CA VAL A 256 1.84 2.76 -1.72
C VAL A 256 3.21 2.64 -1.05
N ILE A 257 3.99 3.73 -1.01
CA ILE A 257 5.37 3.72 -0.51
C ILE A 257 5.59 4.54 0.76
N SER A 258 4.65 5.41 1.13
CA SER A 258 4.75 6.18 2.37
C SER A 258 3.38 6.40 3.00
N VAL A 259 3.37 6.54 4.32
CA VAL A 259 2.17 6.82 5.09
C VAL A 259 2.48 7.64 6.33
N ALA A 260 1.64 8.62 6.63
CA ALA A 260 1.67 9.38 7.88
C ALA A 260 0.28 9.38 8.52
N GLY A 261 0.20 8.95 9.78
CA GLY A 261 -1.03 9.05 10.55
C GLY A 261 -1.38 10.51 10.84
N GLY A 262 -2.66 10.84 10.66
CA GLY A 262 -3.21 12.17 10.90
C GLY A 262 -4.07 12.20 12.16
N PRO A 263 -5.15 13.01 12.15
CA PRO A 263 -6.25 12.89 13.10
C PRO A 263 -6.79 11.45 13.19
N ALA A 264 -7.54 11.15 14.25
CA ALA A 264 -8.08 9.80 14.45
C ALA A 264 -8.87 9.30 13.22
N GLY A 265 -8.49 8.13 12.70
CA GLY A 265 -9.08 7.54 11.50
C GLY A 265 -8.60 8.14 10.17
N VAL A 266 -7.63 9.06 10.18
CA VAL A 266 -7.09 9.70 8.97
C VAL A 266 -5.63 9.30 8.77
N ALA A 267 -5.27 9.02 7.52
CA ALA A 267 -3.89 8.84 7.08
C ALA A 267 -3.63 9.65 5.81
N PHE A 268 -2.40 10.13 5.67
CA PHE A 268 -1.86 10.69 4.43
C PHE A 268 -1.00 9.62 3.77
N VAL A 269 -1.22 9.37 2.49
CA VAL A 269 -0.72 8.20 1.77
C VAL A 269 0.02 8.68 0.53
N GLY A 270 1.25 8.21 0.33
CA GLY A 270 2.09 8.61 -0.79
C GLY A 270 2.41 7.44 -1.71
N TYR A 271 2.47 7.72 -3.01
CA TYR A 271 2.62 6.70 -4.05
C TYR A 271 3.95 6.81 -4.79
N GLU A 272 4.39 5.70 -5.36
CA GLU A 272 5.47 5.66 -6.36
C GLU A 272 4.85 5.79 -7.76
N GLY A 273 5.45 6.66 -8.57
CA GLY A 273 5.13 6.80 -9.97
C GLY A 273 5.39 5.52 -10.76
N LYS A 274 4.61 5.34 -11.82
CA LYS A 274 4.72 4.22 -12.74
C LYS A 274 6.07 4.25 -13.42
N LYS A 275 6.80 3.14 -13.28
CA LYS A 275 8.08 2.95 -13.97
C LYS A 275 7.88 2.96 -15.49
N PRO A 276 8.63 3.78 -16.24
CA PRO A 276 8.56 3.81 -17.69
C PRO A 276 9.16 2.54 -18.31
N ALA A 277 8.86 2.31 -19.59
CA ALA A 277 9.53 1.27 -20.37
C ALA A 277 11.06 1.54 -20.45
N ALA A 278 11.85 0.49 -20.65
CA ALA A 278 13.31 0.65 -20.77
C ALA A 278 13.66 1.63 -21.91
N GLY A 279 14.53 2.60 -21.61
CA GLY A 279 14.93 3.65 -22.55
C GLY A 279 13.96 4.82 -22.67
N MET A 280 12.82 4.79 -21.97
CA MET A 280 11.89 5.92 -21.89
C MET A 280 12.18 6.80 -20.66
N PRO A 281 11.84 8.10 -20.71
CA PRO A 281 12.07 9.03 -19.59
C PRO A 281 11.28 8.65 -18.33
N THR A 282 11.79 9.06 -17.17
CA THR A 282 11.13 8.92 -15.86
C THR A 282 9.83 9.73 -15.81
N CYS A 283 8.98 9.53 -14.80
CA CYS A 283 7.78 10.35 -14.62
C CYS A 283 8.06 11.85 -14.53
N GLU A 284 9.16 12.24 -13.88
CA GLU A 284 9.64 13.62 -13.76
C GLU A 284 10.02 14.28 -15.10
N ASP A 285 10.58 13.47 -16.01
CA ASP A 285 11.13 13.94 -17.28
C ASP A 285 10.20 13.66 -18.47
N GLU A 286 9.22 12.78 -18.31
CA GLU A 286 8.35 12.28 -19.36
C GLU A 286 7.67 13.41 -20.13
N TRP A 287 7.17 14.42 -19.41
CA TRP A 287 6.46 15.55 -20.01
C TRP A 287 7.36 16.42 -20.92
N ASP A 288 8.59 16.68 -20.48
CA ASP A 288 9.52 17.58 -21.16
C ASP A 288 10.28 16.86 -22.28
N GLN A 289 10.79 15.67 -21.99
CA GLN A 289 11.49 14.85 -22.97
C GLN A 289 10.55 14.39 -24.09
N ALA A 290 9.25 14.24 -23.82
CA ALA A 290 8.27 14.02 -24.87
C ALA A 290 8.26 15.13 -25.90
N TYR A 291 8.24 16.36 -25.41
CA TYR A 291 8.22 17.54 -26.25
C TYR A 291 9.50 17.67 -27.08
N TYR A 292 10.67 17.51 -26.45
CA TYR A 292 11.95 17.57 -27.16
C TYR A 292 12.10 16.47 -28.22
N ALA A 293 11.50 15.30 -27.99
CA ALA A 293 11.49 14.19 -28.93
C ALA A 293 10.34 14.25 -29.96
N GLY A 294 9.46 15.25 -29.92
CA GLY A 294 8.32 15.35 -30.82
C GLY A 294 7.29 14.23 -30.66
N ARG A 295 7.21 13.62 -29.47
CA ARG A 295 6.27 12.53 -29.15
C ARG A 295 5.12 13.03 -28.27
N THR A 296 4.02 12.30 -28.28
CA THR A 296 2.94 12.52 -27.30
C THR A 296 3.42 12.03 -25.92
N PRO A 297 3.29 12.83 -24.85
CA PRO A 297 3.66 12.39 -23.51
C PRO A 297 2.67 11.33 -22.99
N ASP A 298 3.17 10.30 -22.32
CA ASP A 298 2.37 9.24 -21.70
C ASP A 298 1.83 9.72 -20.34
N ALA A 299 0.56 10.09 -20.33
CA ALA A 299 -0.14 10.55 -19.12
C ALA A 299 -0.22 9.48 -18.03
N SER A 300 -0.12 8.19 -18.37
CA SER A 300 -0.04 7.15 -17.35
C SER A 300 1.29 7.13 -16.60
N ILE A 301 2.30 7.88 -17.08
CA ILE A 301 3.63 8.01 -16.48
C ILE A 301 3.76 9.36 -15.78
N TYR A 302 3.63 10.50 -16.47
CA TYR A 302 3.87 11.81 -15.85
C TYR A 302 2.80 12.23 -14.82
N LYS A 303 1.58 11.69 -14.88
CA LYS A 303 0.53 11.88 -13.85
C LYS A 303 0.46 10.76 -12.82
N SER A 304 1.39 9.81 -12.82
CA SER A 304 1.35 8.72 -11.84
C SER A 304 2.08 9.10 -10.55
N GLY A 305 1.65 8.50 -9.44
CA GLY A 305 2.21 8.80 -8.13
C GLY A 305 1.27 9.64 -7.29
N ASP A 306 1.77 10.80 -6.84
CA ASP A 306 1.04 11.77 -6.01
C ASP A 306 0.73 11.27 -4.58
N ALA A 307 -0.24 11.88 -3.91
CA ALA A 307 -0.64 11.55 -2.55
C ALA A 307 -2.15 11.65 -2.33
N ASP A 308 -2.64 10.91 -1.33
CA ASP A 308 -4.03 10.95 -0.88
C ASP A 308 -4.14 11.30 0.60
N ARG A 309 -5.23 11.97 0.98
CA ARG A 309 -5.78 11.97 2.33
C ARG A 309 -6.88 10.92 2.39
N VAL A 310 -6.66 9.90 3.21
CA VAL A 310 -7.57 8.76 3.40
C VAL A 310 -8.25 8.88 4.75
N THR A 311 -9.57 8.80 4.78
CA THR A 311 -10.38 8.75 6.01
C THR A 311 -11.06 7.40 6.12
N LEU A 312 -10.85 6.72 7.24
CA LEU A 312 -11.49 5.45 7.54
C LEU A 312 -12.98 5.66 7.82
N THR A 313 -13.80 4.79 7.25
CA THR A 313 -15.25 4.73 7.48
C THR A 313 -15.63 3.39 8.11
N ALA A 314 -16.90 3.21 8.46
CA ALA A 314 -17.38 1.95 9.04
C ALA A 314 -17.11 0.74 8.12
N THR A 315 -17.28 0.90 6.81
CA THR A 315 -17.20 -0.21 5.83
C THR A 315 -15.98 -0.15 4.91
N GLY A 316 -15.33 1.01 4.76
CA GLY A 316 -14.22 1.19 3.81
C GLY A 316 -13.44 2.47 4.07
N ILE A 317 -13.04 3.17 3.00
CA ILE A 317 -12.32 4.44 3.06
C ILE A 317 -12.98 5.52 2.20
N GLN A 318 -12.73 6.78 2.57
CA GLN A 318 -12.97 7.96 1.74
C GLN A 318 -11.62 8.57 1.36
N VAL A 319 -11.45 8.91 0.09
CA VAL A 319 -10.16 9.38 -0.47
C VAL A 319 -10.31 10.80 -1.02
N MET A 320 -9.39 11.68 -0.66
CA MET A 320 -9.20 13.01 -1.24
C MET A 320 -7.79 13.12 -1.80
N HIS A 321 -7.67 13.44 -3.09
CA HIS A 321 -6.40 13.33 -3.81
C HIS A 321 -5.65 14.65 -3.94
N TYR A 322 -4.39 14.69 -3.50
CA TYR A 322 -3.46 15.79 -3.75
C TYR A 322 -2.78 15.59 -5.10
N ASP A 323 -3.18 16.38 -6.09
CA ASP A 323 -2.44 16.46 -7.36
C ASP A 323 -1.19 17.34 -7.13
N LEU A 324 -0.01 16.71 -6.99
CA LEU A 324 1.24 17.40 -6.64
C LEU A 324 1.93 18.03 -7.86
N SER A 325 1.16 18.30 -8.91
CA SER A 325 1.56 19.11 -10.05
C SER A 325 1.41 20.61 -9.79
N THR A 326 2.06 21.41 -10.63
CA THR A 326 1.80 22.85 -10.72
C THR A 326 1.21 23.15 -12.08
N GLY A 327 0.04 23.80 -12.12
CA GLY A 327 -0.67 24.01 -13.37
C GLY A 327 0.02 24.98 -14.35
N PRO A 328 -0.45 25.03 -15.61
CA PRO A 328 0.09 25.90 -16.65
C PRO A 328 0.21 27.37 -16.24
N ASN A 329 1.28 28.03 -16.69
CA ASN A 329 1.58 29.46 -16.51
C ASN A 329 1.71 29.94 -15.04
N LYS A 330 1.80 29.03 -14.07
CA LYS A 330 2.04 29.41 -12.66
C LYS A 330 3.51 29.66 -12.35
N VAL A 331 4.38 28.96 -13.07
CA VAL A 331 5.84 29.14 -13.00
C VAL A 331 6.28 29.71 -14.34
N ALA A 332 6.99 30.85 -14.30
CA ALA A 332 7.32 31.62 -15.49
C ALA A 332 8.14 30.83 -16.52
N ALA A 333 9.03 29.94 -16.05
CA ALA A 333 9.84 29.08 -16.91
C ALA A 333 9.11 27.83 -17.42
N GLU A 334 7.90 27.55 -16.90
CA GLU A 334 7.18 26.29 -17.13
C GLU A 334 5.72 26.58 -17.57
N PRO A 335 5.52 27.22 -18.74
CA PRO A 335 4.21 27.68 -19.18
C PRO A 335 3.21 26.53 -19.41
N ARG A 336 3.69 25.30 -19.59
CA ARG A 336 2.86 24.09 -19.79
C ARG A 336 2.44 23.42 -18.48
N GLY A 337 2.94 23.87 -17.34
CA GLY A 337 2.78 23.22 -16.04
C GLY A 337 3.96 22.31 -15.71
N ARG A 338 4.10 21.96 -14.43
CA ARG A 338 5.20 21.13 -13.89
C ARG A 338 4.67 19.85 -13.28
N GLU A 339 5.29 18.75 -13.69
CA GLU A 339 4.98 17.38 -13.28
C GLU A 339 6.26 16.71 -12.76
N LYS A 340 6.86 17.29 -11.71
CA LYS A 340 8.20 16.88 -11.24
C LYS A 340 8.18 15.89 -10.08
N VAL A 341 7.18 15.99 -9.22
CA VAL A 341 7.07 15.16 -8.01
C VAL A 341 6.07 14.04 -8.29
N CYS A 342 6.57 12.83 -8.49
CA CYS A 342 5.78 11.64 -8.79
C CYS A 342 6.08 10.46 -7.85
N ASN A 343 7.16 10.50 -7.06
CA ASN A 343 7.38 9.53 -5.99
C ASN A 343 7.34 10.25 -4.65
N ILE A 344 6.48 9.83 -3.74
CA ILE A 344 6.37 10.41 -2.39
C ILE A 344 7.07 9.50 -1.40
N TRP A 345 8.36 9.74 -1.18
CA TRP A 345 9.21 8.91 -0.34
C TRP A 345 8.88 9.02 1.15
N ARG A 346 8.44 10.21 1.60
CA ARG A 346 8.07 10.46 2.99
C ARG A 346 6.94 11.46 3.11
N ILE A 347 6.19 11.33 4.20
CA ILE A 347 5.15 12.28 4.58
C ILE A 347 5.32 12.64 6.05
N ALA A 348 5.16 13.91 6.39
CA ALA A 348 5.00 14.35 7.77
C ALA A 348 3.75 15.22 7.92
N TYR A 349 2.92 14.89 8.90
CA TYR A 349 1.77 15.69 9.29
C TYR A 349 2.14 16.63 10.44
N ASP A 350 1.82 17.92 10.28
CA ASP A 350 1.90 18.91 11.35
C ASP A 350 0.49 19.33 11.80
N PRO A 351 0.00 18.86 12.96
CA PRO A 351 -1.28 19.29 13.49
C PRO A 351 -1.30 20.75 13.92
N LYS A 352 -0.15 21.37 14.22
CA LYS A 352 -0.10 22.77 14.69
C LYS A 352 -0.41 23.74 13.56
N THR A 353 0.15 23.50 12.38
CA THR A 353 -0.05 24.35 11.20
C THR A 353 -1.10 23.79 10.23
N GLN A 354 -1.67 22.61 10.52
CA GLN A 354 -2.58 21.89 9.62
C GLN A 354 -1.95 21.65 8.25
N SER A 355 -0.67 21.30 8.26
CA SER A 355 0.16 21.07 7.08
C SER A 355 0.46 19.59 6.91
N VAL A 356 0.58 19.18 5.66
CA VAL A 356 1.16 17.90 5.27
C VAL A 356 2.36 18.20 4.40
N TRP A 357 3.49 17.57 4.69
CA TRP A 357 4.75 17.80 3.99
C TRP A 357 5.15 16.54 3.25
N PHE A 358 5.36 16.66 1.95
CA PHE A 358 5.68 15.54 1.06
C PHE A 358 7.14 15.63 0.63
N GLY A 359 7.96 14.66 1.01
CA GLY A 359 9.31 14.49 0.47
C GLY A 359 9.24 13.67 -0.82
N GLY A 360 9.68 14.26 -1.94
CA GLY A 360 9.51 13.72 -3.28
C GLY A 360 10.81 13.24 -3.94
N ASN A 361 10.74 12.74 -5.18
CA ASN A 361 11.90 12.37 -6.00
C ASN A 361 12.76 13.55 -6.48
N HIS A 362 12.18 14.74 -6.63
CA HIS A 362 12.87 15.90 -7.20
C HIS A 362 13.01 17.05 -6.18
N GLY A 363 12.04 17.15 -5.30
CA GLY A 363 11.86 18.24 -4.35
C GLY A 363 10.85 17.82 -3.29
N PHE A 364 10.39 18.78 -2.50
CA PHE A 364 9.34 18.56 -1.53
C PHE A 364 8.20 19.55 -1.71
N ALA A 365 7.00 19.17 -1.30
CA ALA A 365 5.80 19.97 -1.45
C ALA A 365 5.03 20.08 -0.14
N TRP A 366 4.15 21.07 -0.08
CA TRP A 366 3.20 21.27 1.01
C TRP A 366 1.79 20.95 0.55
N GLY A 367 1.00 20.34 1.42
CA GLY A 367 -0.44 20.13 1.27
C GLY A 367 -1.23 20.59 2.48
N SER A 368 -2.49 20.95 2.25
CA SER A 368 -3.43 21.27 3.34
C SER A 368 -3.93 19.99 4.00
N ALA A 369 -3.78 19.85 5.32
CA ALA A 369 -4.28 18.67 6.04
C ALA A 369 -5.81 18.56 6.06
N ASN A 370 -6.51 19.69 5.89
CA ASN A 370 -7.97 19.79 5.83
C ASN A 370 -8.47 19.91 4.39
N PHE A 371 -7.68 19.46 3.43
CA PHE A 371 -8.05 19.52 2.03
C PHE A 371 -9.35 18.75 1.78
N ALA A 372 -10.35 19.46 1.24
CA ALA A 372 -11.68 18.92 0.96
C ALA A 372 -11.76 18.18 -0.39
N GLY A 373 -10.63 18.04 -1.08
CA GLY A 373 -10.54 17.43 -2.40
C GLY A 373 -10.32 18.44 -3.52
N TYR A 374 -9.77 17.95 -4.63
CA TYR A 374 -9.49 18.75 -5.81
C TYR A 374 -10.78 19.37 -6.35
N SER A 375 -10.77 20.70 -6.50
CA SER A 375 -11.95 21.50 -6.83
C SER A 375 -11.71 22.50 -7.95
N CYS A 376 -10.58 22.41 -8.65
CA CYS A 376 -10.32 23.31 -9.77
C CYS A 376 -11.28 22.99 -10.92
N ALA A 377 -11.85 24.03 -11.55
CA ALA A 377 -12.67 23.85 -12.74
C ALA A 377 -11.81 23.36 -13.92
N PRO A 378 -12.37 22.60 -14.88
CA PRO A 378 -11.65 22.17 -16.08
C PRO A 378 -10.93 23.34 -16.78
N GLY A 379 -9.65 23.16 -17.09
CA GLY A 379 -8.77 24.14 -17.70
C GLY A 379 -8.25 25.21 -16.74
N THR A 380 -8.65 25.17 -15.47
CA THR A 380 -8.18 26.09 -14.42
C THR A 380 -7.32 25.34 -13.41
N TRP A 381 -6.34 26.03 -12.84
CA TRP A 381 -5.51 25.48 -11.78
C TRP A 381 -5.09 26.61 -10.84
N ASP A 382 -5.19 26.38 -9.53
CA ASP A 382 -4.66 27.29 -8.51
C ASP A 382 -4.34 26.52 -7.22
N TYR A 383 -3.37 27.03 -6.45
CA TYR A 383 -2.96 26.46 -5.16
C TYR A 383 -4.15 26.25 -4.21
N GLY A 384 -5.12 27.18 -4.20
CA GLY A 384 -6.29 27.08 -3.33
C GLY A 384 -7.19 25.88 -3.62
N CYS A 385 -7.44 25.58 -4.89
CA CYS A 385 -8.33 24.49 -5.31
C CYS A 385 -7.63 23.14 -5.43
N ALA A 386 -6.32 23.14 -5.66
CA ALA A 386 -5.48 21.94 -5.70
C ALA A 386 -5.06 21.46 -4.30
N GLY A 387 -5.14 22.34 -3.28
CA GLY A 387 -4.80 21.99 -1.90
C GLY A 387 -3.32 21.77 -1.64
N VAL A 388 -2.48 22.15 -2.60
CA VAL A 388 -1.02 21.96 -2.58
C VAL A 388 -0.33 23.28 -2.86
N LYS A 389 0.94 23.38 -2.49
CA LYS A 389 1.84 24.46 -2.94
C LYS A 389 3.03 23.87 -3.70
N GLU A 390 3.63 24.76 -4.47
CA GLU A 390 4.73 24.51 -5.39
C GLU A 390 5.86 23.67 -4.76
N HIS A 391 6.45 22.69 -5.47
CA HIS A 391 7.62 22.01 -4.91
C HIS A 391 8.80 22.98 -4.75
N ALA A 392 9.60 22.74 -3.72
CA ALA A 392 10.84 23.46 -3.45
C ALA A 392 12.00 22.48 -3.22
N HIS A 393 13.22 22.93 -3.43
CA HIS A 393 14.42 22.14 -3.16
C HIS A 393 15.69 23.01 -2.97
N PRO A 394 16.58 22.69 -2.01
CA PRO A 394 17.90 23.34 -1.86
C PRO A 394 18.89 22.89 -2.94
N ALA A 395 18.54 23.06 -4.21
CA ALA A 395 19.36 22.62 -5.34
C ALA A 395 20.63 23.46 -5.50
N ILE A 396 21.69 22.83 -6.01
CA ILE A 396 22.99 23.48 -6.25
C ILE A 396 23.39 23.36 -7.71
N ASN A 397 24.24 24.27 -8.18
CA ASN A 397 24.91 24.08 -9.47
C ASN A 397 26.06 23.07 -9.29
N ALA A 398 26.18 22.11 -10.20
CA ALA A 398 27.30 21.17 -10.26
C ALA A 398 27.70 20.92 -11.72
N TRP A 399 28.92 20.45 -11.97
CA TRP A 399 29.30 19.99 -13.30
C TRP A 399 28.58 18.67 -13.61
N ASN A 400 28.12 18.51 -14.85
CA ASN A 400 27.64 17.23 -15.34
C ASN A 400 28.79 16.20 -15.44
N SER A 401 28.44 14.93 -15.67
CA SER A 401 29.39 13.81 -15.62
C SER A 401 30.56 13.90 -16.59
N ASP A 402 30.42 14.60 -17.71
CA ASP A 402 31.49 14.80 -18.70
C ASP A 402 32.24 16.14 -18.53
N GLY A 403 31.85 16.97 -17.54
CA GLY A 403 32.50 18.25 -17.25
C GLY A 403 32.26 19.35 -18.28
N THR A 404 31.27 19.23 -19.16
CA THR A 404 31.06 20.18 -20.27
C THR A 404 30.12 21.35 -19.91
N ARG A 405 29.21 21.17 -18.95
CA ARG A 405 28.26 22.21 -18.54
C ARG A 405 27.82 22.07 -17.10
N TRP A 406 27.28 23.16 -16.55
CA TRP A 406 26.61 23.11 -15.26
C TRP A 406 25.20 22.52 -15.40
N VAL A 407 24.81 21.78 -14.38
CA VAL A 407 23.46 21.24 -14.18
C VAL A 407 22.98 21.64 -12.80
N LEU A 408 21.67 21.84 -12.69
CA LEU A 408 21.03 21.99 -11.40
C LEU A 408 20.89 20.59 -10.78
N LEU A 409 21.56 20.38 -9.64
CA LEU A 409 21.59 19.12 -8.94
C LEU A 409 20.58 19.15 -7.79
N THR A 410 19.57 18.30 -7.91
CA THR A 410 18.59 17.93 -6.90
C THR A 410 18.21 16.46 -7.12
N ASP A 411 17.55 15.84 -6.13
CA ASP A 411 17.15 14.44 -6.18
C ASP A 411 16.16 14.14 -5.03
N ALA A 412 16.09 12.89 -4.57
CA ALA A 412 15.11 12.39 -3.62
C ALA A 412 15.23 12.95 -2.20
N TYR A 413 14.10 13.33 -1.61
CA TYR A 413 13.96 13.84 -0.25
C TYR A 413 13.31 12.82 0.68
N TRP A 414 14.17 12.07 1.40
CA TRP A 414 13.77 11.05 2.38
C TRP A 414 13.79 11.55 3.83
N GLY A 415 14.41 12.71 4.10
CA GLY A 415 14.31 13.35 5.40
C GLY A 415 13.13 14.31 5.41
N VAL A 416 12.10 14.06 6.23
CA VAL A 416 11.02 15.02 6.47
C VAL A 416 10.70 14.98 7.96
N SER A 417 11.03 16.05 8.69
CA SER A 417 10.80 16.12 10.13
C SER A 417 10.33 17.50 10.55
N VAL A 418 9.14 17.56 11.14
CA VAL A 418 8.51 18.81 11.61
C VAL A 418 9.05 19.19 12.98
N ALA A 419 9.63 20.38 13.10
CA ALA A 419 10.09 20.96 14.36
C ALA A 419 8.92 21.56 15.15
N SER A 420 9.08 21.67 16.48
CA SER A 420 8.05 22.19 17.38
C SER A 420 7.61 23.64 17.09
N ASN A 421 8.46 24.42 16.43
CA ASN A 421 8.15 25.77 15.99
C ASN A 421 7.36 25.81 14.66
N GLY A 422 7.18 24.68 13.96
CA GLY A 422 6.50 24.59 12.66
C GLY A 422 7.43 24.70 11.45
N ASP A 423 8.76 24.82 11.66
CA ASP A 423 9.72 24.60 10.57
C ASP A 423 9.80 23.13 10.22
N VAL A 424 10.31 22.84 9.03
CA VAL A 424 10.50 21.45 8.58
C VAL A 424 11.93 21.26 8.13
N TRP A 425 12.56 20.21 8.65
CA TRP A 425 13.83 19.74 8.13
C TRP A 425 13.58 18.81 6.95
N PHE A 426 14.15 19.18 5.81
CA PHE A 426 14.15 18.36 4.60
C PHE A 426 15.56 17.86 4.30
N GLY A 427 15.69 16.56 4.14
CA GLY A 427 16.94 15.88 3.85
C GLY A 427 16.92 15.23 2.49
N GLY A 428 17.73 15.75 1.58
CA GLY A 428 17.84 15.27 0.20
C GLY A 428 19.03 14.35 -0.03
N ALA A 429 19.12 13.81 -1.24
CA ALA A 429 20.28 13.01 -1.64
C ALA A 429 21.56 13.86 -1.77
N ASN A 430 21.43 15.12 -2.20
CA ASN A 430 22.59 16.01 -2.42
C ASN A 430 22.72 17.09 -1.34
N ARG A 431 21.62 17.77 -0.99
CA ARG A 431 21.58 18.82 0.03
C ARG A 431 20.33 18.74 0.88
N SER A 432 20.48 19.26 2.09
CA SER A 432 19.40 19.37 3.06
C SER A 432 19.06 20.84 3.32
N THR A 433 17.91 21.11 3.92
CA THR A 433 17.51 22.46 4.31
C THR A 433 16.60 22.43 5.53
N ARG A 434 16.56 23.56 6.23
CA ARG A 434 15.50 23.85 7.19
C ARG A 434 14.53 24.79 6.48
N PHE A 435 13.39 24.26 6.07
CA PHE A 435 12.31 25.05 5.49
C PHE A 435 11.64 25.87 6.59
N ARG A 436 11.94 27.17 6.63
CA ARG A 436 11.64 28.11 7.72
C ARG A 436 10.18 28.56 7.76
N TYR A 437 9.25 27.63 7.55
CA TYR A 437 7.83 27.93 7.46
C TYR A 437 7.28 28.54 8.75
N GLY A 438 7.44 27.85 9.88
CA GLY A 438 6.97 28.34 11.19
C GLY A 438 7.69 29.62 11.64
N THR A 439 9.01 29.69 11.44
CA THR A 439 9.83 30.88 11.73
C THR A 439 9.33 32.11 10.98
N ASN A 440 8.92 31.94 9.73
CA ASN A 440 8.39 33.02 8.89
C ASN A 440 6.89 33.26 9.07
N GLY A 441 6.29 32.83 10.19
CA GLY A 441 4.87 33.03 10.47
C GLY A 441 3.96 32.28 9.48
N ASN A 442 4.34 31.06 9.10
CA ASN A 442 3.66 30.22 8.11
C ASN A 442 3.66 30.82 6.69
N ASN A 443 4.64 31.66 6.36
CA ASN A 443 4.81 32.18 5.00
C ASN A 443 5.60 31.20 4.13
N TYR A 444 4.87 30.46 3.29
CA TYR A 444 5.44 29.48 2.37
C TYR A 444 6.44 30.09 1.39
N TRP A 445 6.07 31.18 0.73
CA TRP A 445 6.87 31.77 -0.36
C TRP A 445 8.18 32.37 0.15
N LEU A 446 8.17 32.95 1.35
CA LEU A 446 9.41 33.41 1.99
C LEU A 446 10.30 32.22 2.39
N ALA A 447 9.72 31.14 2.91
CA ALA A 447 10.48 29.93 3.22
C ALA A 447 11.07 29.27 1.95
N GLN A 448 10.33 29.27 0.85
CA GLN A 448 10.83 28.83 -0.46
C GLN A 448 12.00 29.68 -0.95
N SER A 449 11.86 31.02 -0.95
CA SER A 449 12.97 31.92 -1.31
C SER A 449 14.21 31.68 -0.45
N GLN A 450 14.03 31.48 0.87
CA GLN A 450 15.12 31.13 1.79
C GLN A 450 15.74 29.74 1.58
N THR A 451 15.15 28.90 0.75
CA THR A 451 15.69 27.59 0.37
C THR A 451 16.32 27.65 -1.03
N GLU A 452 15.70 28.35 -1.97
CA GLU A 452 16.01 28.27 -3.40
C GLU A 452 16.85 29.43 -3.94
N ASP A 453 16.73 30.63 -3.38
CA ASP A 453 17.46 31.78 -3.91
C ASP A 453 18.93 31.76 -3.48
N SER A 454 19.82 32.19 -4.39
CA SER A 454 21.27 32.15 -4.17
C SER A 454 21.75 32.98 -2.97
N GLY A 455 21.00 34.02 -2.58
CA GLY A 455 21.28 34.84 -1.39
C GLY A 455 21.11 34.09 -0.06
N TYR A 456 20.49 32.92 -0.09
CA TYR A 456 20.24 32.08 1.09
C TYR A 456 20.96 30.73 1.03
N SER A 457 22.08 30.64 0.32
CA SER A 457 22.91 29.42 0.26
C SER A 457 23.33 28.89 1.64
N TRP A 458 23.39 29.75 2.67
CA TRP A 458 23.61 29.35 4.06
C TRP A 458 22.56 28.37 4.61
N ASN A 459 21.37 28.30 4.00
CA ASN A 459 20.28 27.38 4.37
C ASN A 459 20.29 26.09 3.53
N ARG A 460 21.33 25.87 2.73
CA ARG A 460 21.61 24.64 1.98
C ARG A 460 22.70 23.88 2.72
N TYR A 461 22.29 22.91 3.51
CA TYR A 461 23.18 22.15 4.36
C TYR A 461 23.84 21.03 3.57
N ASP A 462 25.16 21.10 3.50
CA ASP A 462 26.07 20.07 3.04
C ASP A 462 26.54 19.25 4.26
N ILE A 463 25.76 18.23 4.62
CA ILE A 463 25.89 17.56 5.92
C ILE A 463 27.20 16.79 5.98
N TRP A 464 27.59 16.16 4.87
CA TRP A 464 28.90 15.58 4.65
C TRP A 464 29.63 16.38 3.58
N PRO A 465 30.51 17.33 3.97
CA PRO A 465 31.03 18.34 3.07
C PRO A 465 31.69 17.81 1.80
N ASP A 466 31.33 18.43 0.68
CA ASP A 466 32.06 18.37 -0.58
C ASP A 466 33.49 18.91 -0.43
N ALA A 467 34.35 18.56 -1.39
CA ALA A 467 35.71 19.09 -1.48
C ALA A 467 35.76 20.60 -1.82
N VAL A 468 34.66 21.13 -2.38
CA VAL A 468 34.48 22.56 -2.67
C VAL A 468 33.10 23.00 -2.19
N SER A 469 32.99 24.27 -1.75
CA SER A 469 31.73 24.84 -1.27
C SER A 469 31.09 25.77 -2.29
N GLU A 470 29.78 25.96 -2.18
CA GLU A 470 29.08 27.02 -2.91
C GLU A 470 29.76 28.40 -2.65
N PRO A 471 29.83 29.28 -3.67
CA PRO A 471 29.16 29.19 -4.97
C PRO A 471 29.93 28.39 -6.04
N THR A 472 31.07 27.76 -5.71
CA THR A 472 31.87 27.00 -6.69
C THR A 472 31.18 25.68 -7.03
N PRO A 473 30.78 25.43 -8.30
CA PRO A 473 30.12 24.18 -8.67
C PRO A 473 31.09 22.98 -8.60
N PRO A 474 30.78 21.94 -7.81
CA PRO A 474 31.65 20.78 -7.68
C PRO A 474 31.59 19.87 -8.92
N THR A 475 32.70 19.20 -9.24
CA THR A 475 32.70 18.03 -10.15
C THR A 475 32.15 16.80 -9.45
N ARG A 476 31.89 15.71 -10.20
CA ARG A 476 31.41 14.46 -9.59
C ARG A 476 32.37 13.92 -8.52
N GLU A 477 33.67 14.03 -8.74
CA GLU A 477 34.73 13.54 -7.84
C GLU A 477 34.90 14.44 -6.61
N GLN A 478 34.51 15.71 -6.72
CA GLN A 478 34.54 16.67 -5.61
C GLN A 478 33.30 16.56 -4.71
N ARG A 479 32.25 15.86 -5.16
CA ARG A 479 31.00 15.73 -4.40
C ARG A 479 31.00 14.57 -3.42
N VAL A 480 30.41 14.82 -2.28
CA VAL A 480 30.09 13.86 -1.22
C VAL A 480 28.58 13.95 -1.00
N ASP A 481 27.82 13.21 -1.82
CA ASP A 481 26.36 13.18 -1.67
C ASP A 481 25.96 12.70 -0.27
N ASP A 482 25.03 13.45 0.35
CA ASP A 482 24.53 13.23 1.71
C ASP A 482 23.74 11.91 1.80
N HIS A 483 23.00 11.57 0.74
CA HIS A 483 22.11 10.39 0.65
C HIS A 483 21.25 10.21 1.91
N VAL A 484 20.59 11.28 2.36
CA VAL A 484 19.74 11.22 3.55
C VAL A 484 18.68 10.13 3.40
N SER A 485 18.44 9.38 4.48
CA SER A 485 17.46 8.30 4.57
C SER A 485 16.29 8.60 5.52
N GLY A 486 16.50 9.55 6.43
CA GLY A 486 15.51 10.04 7.37
C GLY A 486 16.07 11.17 8.24
N MET A 487 15.18 11.93 8.86
CA MET A 487 15.53 12.97 9.82
C MET A 487 14.62 12.88 11.04
N ALA A 488 15.19 13.18 12.21
CA ALA A 488 14.51 13.10 13.50
C ALA A 488 14.86 14.33 14.32
N VAL A 489 13.99 15.34 14.29
CA VAL A 489 14.17 16.58 15.06
C VAL A 489 13.85 16.35 16.53
N MET A 490 14.74 16.83 17.39
CA MET A 490 14.65 16.75 18.84
C MET A 490 13.91 17.96 19.41
N ALA A 491 13.50 17.89 20.68
CA ALA A 491 12.78 18.98 21.35
C ALA A 491 13.55 20.31 21.38
N ASN A 492 14.88 20.24 21.49
CA ASN A 492 15.79 21.40 21.45
C ASN A 492 16.08 21.92 20.02
N GLN A 493 15.35 21.44 19.00
CA GLN A 493 15.50 21.77 17.58
C GLN A 493 16.81 21.31 16.91
N SER A 494 17.67 20.56 17.60
CA SER A 494 18.71 19.76 16.95
C SER A 494 18.07 18.65 16.13
N VAL A 495 18.77 18.12 15.12
CA VAL A 495 18.24 17.08 14.25
C VAL A 495 19.24 15.94 14.06
N TRP A 496 18.79 14.73 14.28
CA TRP A 496 19.50 13.53 13.85
C TRP A 496 19.17 13.23 12.39
N VAL A 497 20.20 12.97 11.59
CA VAL A 497 20.12 12.73 10.16
C VAL A 497 20.71 11.36 9.86
N GLY A 498 19.85 10.43 9.42
CA GLY A 498 20.28 9.15 8.88
C GLY A 498 20.72 9.30 7.43
N SER A 499 21.75 8.56 7.03
CA SER A 499 22.17 8.45 5.63
C SER A 499 22.26 6.99 5.21
N PHE A 500 21.82 6.72 3.97
CA PHE A 500 21.95 5.41 3.36
C PHE A 500 23.41 4.96 3.22
N THR A 501 24.37 5.89 3.22
CA THR A 501 25.78 5.59 2.95
C THR A 501 26.77 6.22 3.92
N ARG A 502 26.33 7.12 4.81
CA ARG A 502 27.22 7.96 5.64
C ARG A 502 27.03 7.80 7.15
N GLY A 503 26.19 6.89 7.59
CA GLY A 503 25.88 6.70 9.00
C GLY A 503 24.82 7.66 9.53
N LEU A 504 24.98 8.07 10.78
CA LEU A 504 24.06 8.95 11.50
C LEU A 504 24.80 10.22 11.91
N ALA A 505 24.26 11.40 11.61
CA ALA A 505 24.81 12.69 12.03
C ALA A 505 23.85 13.44 12.96
N LEU A 506 24.38 14.13 13.98
CA LEU A 506 23.63 15.12 14.77
C LEU A 506 24.00 16.51 14.29
N LEU A 507 23.01 17.31 13.91
CA LEU A 507 23.16 18.73 13.64
C LEU A 507 22.53 19.54 14.77
N ASP A 508 23.09 20.70 15.08
CA ASP A 508 22.41 21.69 15.91
C ASP A 508 21.26 22.39 15.15
N SER A 509 20.57 23.31 15.83
CA SER A 509 19.42 24.01 15.25
C SER A 509 19.78 24.97 14.10
N SER A 510 21.07 25.30 13.93
CA SER A 510 21.58 26.11 12.83
C SER A 510 22.00 25.29 11.62
N GLY A 511 22.13 23.97 11.78
CA GLY A 511 22.61 23.04 10.76
C GLY A 511 24.09 22.64 10.91
N GLN A 512 24.77 23.09 11.96
CA GLN A 512 26.16 22.71 12.21
C GLN A 512 26.24 21.27 12.73
N ARG A 513 27.10 20.46 12.09
CA ARG A 513 27.31 19.06 12.50
C ARG A 513 28.10 18.95 13.79
N LEU A 514 27.48 18.33 14.80
CA LEU A 514 28.02 18.13 16.14
C LEU A 514 28.66 16.74 16.33
N ARG A 515 28.08 15.71 15.72
CA ARG A 515 28.50 14.31 15.93
C ARG A 515 28.16 13.45 14.72
N THR A 516 28.94 12.39 14.51
CA THR A 516 28.64 11.31 13.57
C THR A 516 28.80 9.95 14.23
N LEU A 517 28.02 8.96 13.81
CA LEU A 517 28.10 7.56 14.23
C LEU A 517 28.03 6.65 13.01
N SER A 518 28.82 5.58 13.02
CA SER A 518 28.80 4.54 11.97
C SER A 518 29.05 3.16 12.56
N THR A 519 30.27 2.87 13.00
CA THR A 519 30.68 1.55 13.51
C THR A 519 30.07 1.23 14.88
N GLU A 520 29.53 2.23 15.58
CA GLU A 520 28.80 2.05 16.83
C GLU A 520 27.41 1.44 16.62
N LEU A 521 26.81 1.69 15.45
CA LEU A 521 25.47 1.23 15.09
C LEU A 521 25.41 -0.30 14.92
N ALA A 522 24.20 -0.82 14.78
CA ALA A 522 23.95 -2.25 14.84
C ALA A 522 24.58 -3.02 13.65
N ASP A 523 24.64 -2.40 12.47
CA ASP A 523 25.24 -3.00 11.27
C ASP A 523 26.77 -2.90 11.23
N LYS A 524 27.38 -2.11 12.13
CA LYS A 524 28.81 -1.79 12.18
C LYS A 524 29.37 -1.11 10.92
N LYS A 525 28.51 -0.60 10.05
CA LYS A 525 28.87 -0.02 8.75
C LYS A 525 28.25 1.36 8.50
N GLY A 526 27.14 1.69 9.15
CA GLY A 526 26.47 2.98 9.01
C GLY A 526 25.51 3.06 7.82
N TYR A 527 24.91 1.95 7.40
CA TYR A 527 23.82 1.96 6.43
C TYR A 527 22.51 2.21 7.15
N VAL A 528 22.16 3.48 7.36
CA VAL A 528 20.93 3.86 8.07
C VAL A 528 19.76 3.90 7.09
N GLY A 529 18.68 3.17 7.40
CA GLY A 529 17.46 3.12 6.59
C GLY A 529 16.39 4.13 7.04
N ALA A 530 16.24 4.33 8.35
CA ALA A 530 15.26 5.25 8.91
C ALA A 530 15.63 5.68 10.33
N VAL A 531 15.11 6.82 10.78
CA VAL A 531 15.34 7.37 12.13
C VAL A 531 14.08 8.00 12.70
N ALA A 532 13.92 7.93 14.03
CA ALA A 532 12.84 8.61 14.73
C ALA A 532 13.27 9.10 16.12
N ALA A 533 12.90 10.32 16.47
CA ALA A 533 13.15 10.89 17.80
C ALA A 533 12.10 10.39 18.80
N ASP A 534 12.56 9.84 19.91
CA ASP A 534 11.73 9.43 21.03
C ASP A 534 11.68 10.55 22.07
N PRO A 535 10.55 11.29 22.18
CA PRO A 535 10.44 12.40 23.11
C PRO A 535 10.33 11.93 24.56
N LEU A 536 10.12 10.62 24.81
CA LEU A 536 10.01 10.08 26.16
C LEU A 536 11.30 10.33 26.95
N ASP A 537 12.44 10.24 26.27
CA ASP A 537 13.73 10.11 26.93
C ASP A 537 14.89 10.77 26.15
N ASP A 538 14.54 11.58 25.15
CA ASP A 538 15.42 12.30 24.22
C ASP A 538 16.42 11.37 23.50
N SER A 539 16.01 10.13 23.24
CA SER A 539 16.77 9.20 22.40
C SER A 539 16.35 9.27 20.94
N VAL A 540 17.17 8.70 20.06
CA VAL A 540 16.82 8.47 18.66
C VAL A 540 16.91 6.99 18.35
N TRP A 541 15.86 6.48 17.72
CA TRP A 541 15.80 5.14 17.15
C TRP A 541 16.34 5.17 15.72
N VAL A 542 17.11 4.13 15.37
CA VAL A 542 17.80 4.02 14.09
C VAL A 542 17.55 2.62 13.54
N GLY A 543 16.81 2.54 12.44
CA GLY A 543 16.64 1.30 11.68
C GLY A 543 17.78 1.14 10.67
N MET A 544 18.42 -0.03 10.64
CA MET A 544 19.46 -0.31 9.65
C MET A 544 18.86 -0.67 8.30
N ARG A 545 19.52 -0.26 7.22
CA ARG A 545 19.16 -0.63 5.85
C ARG A 545 19.68 -2.02 5.49
N TRP A 546 20.84 -2.41 6.02
CA TRP A 546 21.46 -3.72 5.71
C TRP A 546 22.16 -4.30 6.94
N GLY A 547 21.62 -5.39 7.48
CA GLY A 547 22.26 -6.10 8.60
C GLY A 547 22.03 -5.42 9.95
N GLY A 548 22.29 -6.15 11.04
CA GLY A 548 22.46 -5.58 12.38
C GLY A 548 21.18 -5.33 13.19
N GLY A 549 20.06 -4.97 12.54
CA GLY A 549 18.78 -4.74 13.23
C GLY A 549 18.53 -3.26 13.57
N VAL A 550 18.36 -2.93 14.85
CA VAL A 550 17.97 -1.60 15.33
C VAL A 550 19.01 -1.06 16.31
N SER A 551 19.30 0.25 16.24
CA SER A 551 20.05 0.96 17.29
C SER A 551 19.16 1.99 17.98
N ARG A 552 19.42 2.23 19.27
CA ARG A 552 18.88 3.37 20.02
C ARG A 552 20.05 4.18 20.57
N VAL A 553 20.10 5.46 20.26
CA VAL A 553 21.15 6.38 20.70
C VAL A 553 20.57 7.33 21.76
N ARG A 554 21.21 7.41 22.92
CA ARG A 554 20.81 8.30 24.02
C ARG A 554 22.04 8.92 24.66
N GLY A 555 22.19 10.24 24.53
CA GLY A 555 23.43 10.91 24.92
C GLY A 555 24.62 10.24 24.23
N SER A 556 25.65 9.84 24.98
CA SER A 556 26.81 9.11 24.44
C SER A 556 26.56 7.61 24.21
N THR A 557 25.51 7.03 24.78
CA THR A 557 25.24 5.59 24.76
C THR A 557 24.55 5.16 23.48
N VAL A 558 24.97 4.01 22.93
CA VAL A 558 24.31 3.32 21.81
C VAL A 558 23.95 1.91 22.25
N VAL A 559 22.67 1.57 22.18
CA VAL A 559 22.14 0.22 22.43
C VAL A 559 21.75 -0.39 21.10
N ASN A 560 22.15 -1.64 20.87
CA ASN A 560 21.84 -2.37 19.62
C ASN A 560 20.92 -3.56 19.92
N TYR A 561 19.82 -3.65 19.18
CA TYR A 561 18.85 -4.73 19.20
C TYR A 561 19.04 -5.58 17.94
N GLY A 562 19.63 -6.76 18.11
CA GLY A 562 19.93 -7.70 17.03
C GLY A 562 19.38 -9.09 17.31
N ALA A 563 20.18 -10.11 16.99
CA ALA A 563 19.82 -11.52 17.22
C ALA A 563 19.46 -11.77 18.71
N GLY A 564 18.36 -12.51 18.93
CA GLY A 564 17.82 -12.81 20.25
C GLY A 564 16.61 -11.93 20.64
N VAL A 565 16.41 -10.79 19.98
CA VAL A 565 15.22 -9.94 20.13
C VAL A 565 14.54 -9.75 18.79
N ILE A 566 15.29 -9.36 17.75
CA ILE A 566 14.78 -9.26 16.39
C ILE A 566 14.84 -10.66 15.74
N PRO A 567 13.75 -11.15 15.12
CA PRO A 567 13.75 -12.42 14.39
C PRO A 567 14.87 -12.49 13.35
N ASN A 568 15.57 -13.63 13.29
CA ASN A 568 16.78 -13.78 12.46
C ASN A 568 16.56 -13.47 10.97
N HIS A 569 15.39 -13.81 10.43
CA HIS A 569 15.05 -13.54 9.03
C HIS A 569 14.89 -12.04 8.74
N LEU A 570 14.64 -11.21 9.75
CA LEU A 570 14.50 -9.76 9.62
C LEU A 570 15.81 -9.00 9.79
N LEU A 571 16.87 -9.64 10.32
CA LEU A 571 18.17 -8.97 10.50
C LEU A 571 18.81 -8.52 9.18
N TRP A 572 18.36 -9.09 8.06
CA TRP A 572 18.92 -8.84 6.73
C TRP A 572 17.96 -8.13 5.79
N VAL A 573 16.76 -7.79 6.25
CA VAL A 573 15.82 -6.96 5.46
C VAL A 573 15.98 -5.49 5.84
N PRO A 574 15.83 -4.56 4.89
CA PRO A 574 15.88 -3.14 5.20
C PRO A 574 14.75 -2.71 6.14
N ILE A 575 15.08 -1.86 7.11
CA ILE A 575 14.08 -1.10 7.86
C ILE A 575 13.80 0.19 7.07
N GLN A 576 12.61 0.26 6.47
CA GLN A 576 12.20 1.37 5.61
C GLN A 576 11.68 2.56 6.40
N ASP A 577 11.13 2.33 7.58
CA ASP A 577 10.53 3.39 8.39
C ASP A 577 10.64 3.08 9.88
N VAL A 578 10.79 4.15 10.66
CA VAL A 578 10.69 4.14 12.11
C VAL A 578 9.81 5.31 12.51
N GLN A 579 8.78 5.05 13.30
CA GLN A 579 7.88 6.10 13.80
C GLN A 579 7.64 5.94 15.29
N VAL A 580 7.43 7.05 15.99
CA VAL A 580 7.04 7.03 17.41
C VAL A 580 5.59 7.46 17.54
N ASP A 581 4.73 6.50 17.89
CA ASP A 581 3.34 6.75 18.25
C ASP A 581 3.26 7.30 19.67
N ARG A 582 2.89 8.58 19.74
CA ARG A 582 2.72 9.35 20.98
C ARG A 582 1.27 9.39 21.46
N ALA A 583 0.32 8.97 20.63
CA ALA A 583 -1.10 8.98 20.97
C ALA A 583 -1.49 7.77 21.83
N SER A 584 -0.75 6.66 21.70
CA SER A 584 -0.95 5.47 22.53
C SER A 584 -0.30 5.58 23.91
N SER A 585 -0.93 4.95 24.90
CA SER A 585 -0.37 4.71 26.23
C SER A 585 -0.42 3.21 26.54
N PRO A 586 0.74 2.54 26.75
CA PRO A 586 2.08 3.09 26.61
C PRO A 586 2.37 3.55 25.17
N ARG A 587 3.39 4.41 25.01
CA ARG A 587 3.90 4.80 23.68
C ARG A 587 4.19 3.56 22.83
N ARG A 588 4.33 3.72 21.52
CA ARG A 588 4.85 2.64 20.66
C ARG A 588 5.93 3.16 19.74
N VAL A 589 7.01 2.42 19.57
CA VAL A 589 7.97 2.65 18.48
C VAL A 589 7.71 1.61 17.41
N LEU A 590 7.42 2.08 16.21
CA LEU A 590 6.98 1.28 15.08
C LEU A 590 8.14 1.14 14.10
N PHE A 591 8.35 -0.06 13.58
CA PHE A 591 9.42 -0.38 12.64
C PHE A 591 8.83 -1.11 11.42
N ALA A 592 9.07 -0.57 10.23
CA ALA A 592 8.69 -1.19 8.96
C ALA A 592 9.85 -2.02 8.40
N PHE A 593 9.82 -3.34 8.60
CA PHE A 593 10.76 -4.25 7.96
C PHE A 593 10.25 -4.60 6.56
N GLN A 594 11.00 -4.21 5.53
CA GLN A 594 10.52 -4.18 4.14
C GLN A 594 9.96 -5.49 3.65
N GLY A 595 10.55 -6.63 4.03
CA GLY A 595 10.34 -7.90 3.34
C GLY A 595 11.14 -8.01 2.04
N SER A 596 11.13 -9.21 1.47
CA SER A 596 11.86 -9.63 0.26
C SER A 596 11.11 -10.80 -0.39
N ASP A 597 11.70 -11.38 -1.44
CA ASP A 597 11.12 -12.58 -2.06
C ASP A 597 11.17 -13.82 -1.17
N THR A 598 12.03 -13.80 -0.14
CA THR A 598 12.30 -14.94 0.74
C THR A 598 11.95 -14.67 2.21
N ALA A 599 11.56 -13.43 2.55
CA ALA A 599 11.16 -13.03 3.89
C ALA A 599 9.95 -12.08 3.81
N PRO A 600 8.81 -12.37 4.46
CA PRO A 600 7.66 -11.48 4.41
C PRO A 600 7.93 -10.16 5.13
N GLY A 601 7.26 -9.10 4.67
CA GLY A 601 7.19 -7.82 5.36
C GLY A 601 6.68 -8.00 6.79
N THR A 602 7.23 -7.21 7.71
CA THR A 602 6.92 -7.32 9.15
C THR A 602 6.87 -5.95 9.79
N ILE A 603 5.95 -5.78 10.75
CA ILE A 603 5.89 -4.58 11.58
C ILE A 603 6.39 -4.94 12.97
N GLY A 604 7.51 -4.34 13.38
CA GLY A 604 8.00 -4.41 14.75
C GLY A 604 7.40 -3.31 15.59
N ILE A 605 7.00 -3.63 16.82
CA ILE A 605 6.50 -2.66 17.80
C ILE A 605 7.29 -2.83 19.09
N TYR A 606 7.92 -1.75 19.54
CA TYR A 606 8.57 -1.67 20.86
C TYR A 606 7.73 -0.84 21.83
N THR A 607 7.48 -1.37 23.03
CA THR A 607 6.71 -0.71 24.10
C THR A 607 7.48 -0.56 25.42
N GLY A 608 8.78 -0.88 25.43
CA GLY A 608 9.60 -0.79 26.63
C GLY A 608 9.87 0.65 27.09
N PRO A 609 10.68 0.85 28.15
CA PRO A 609 11.02 2.18 28.67
C PRO A 609 11.83 3.03 27.69
#